data_AF-A0A0M0T7B8-F1
#
_entry.id   AF-A0A0M0T7B8-F1
#
_cell.length_a   1.000
_cell.length_b   1.000
_cell.length_c   1.000
_cell.angle_alpha   90.00
_cell.angle_beta   90.00
_cell.angle_gamma   90.00
#
_symmetry.space_group_name_H-M   'P 1'
#
loop_
_entity.id
_entity.type
_entity.pdbx_description
1 polymer ?
#
loop_
_entity_poly.entity_id
_entity_poly.type
_entity_poly.pdbx_seq_one_letter_code
_entity_poly.pdbx_strand_id
1 'polypeptide(L)'
;MSTLLELIKGKRKELASKRASRGIDTAKLQSGVQYLRIFPNVENPNSIFYQPFGMHFVKTKEAGKDKTVASVCKTATYGEPCELCEAVMEAKAIHKGNSSMEDLISEIRSSQRYIVNGALTTTPNINLAEKTQLVELPQTVFEDVLKSIEEDMSDEIGEPLDIEKGYCFKIERTGAGRDTKYTVSPSRKEGKTTVPAKFISSVHNLENFANGLNDANKLAIAGKAIGALTGVSVAISSTMALPATGATDTALPGFSSSATSNVTKEAAQEAVAAEFKGASSVSTVTETPAAQVAPASSEALGGDELADMMAQLEGL
;
A
#
# COMPACT_ATOMS: atom_id res chain seq x y z
N MET A 1 33.71 -2.50 -8.38
CA MET A 1 34.15 -1.95 -7.08
C MET A 1 33.75 -0.49 -7.04
N SER A 2 32.72 -0.13 -6.28
CA SER A 2 32.31 1.27 -6.15
C SER A 2 33.37 2.04 -5.36
N THR A 3 33.77 3.20 -5.85
CA THR A 3 34.78 4.02 -5.18
C THR A 3 34.20 4.65 -3.91
N LEU A 4 35.02 4.93 -2.89
CA LEU A 4 34.57 5.60 -1.66
C LEU A 4 33.80 6.90 -1.94
N LEU A 5 34.18 7.61 -3.01
CA LEU A 5 33.50 8.83 -3.47
C LEU A 5 32.05 8.56 -3.90
N GLU A 6 31.78 7.44 -4.57
CA GLU A 6 30.44 7.03 -4.99
C GLU A 6 29.55 6.70 -3.79
N LEU A 7 30.11 6.02 -2.77
CA LEU A 7 29.40 5.72 -1.52
C LEU A 7 29.04 7.02 -0.77
N ILE A 8 29.96 7.97 -0.69
CA ILE A 8 29.71 9.28 -0.06
C ILE A 8 28.64 10.05 -0.84
N LYS A 9 28.71 10.08 -2.18
CA LYS A 9 27.70 10.73 -3.02
C LYS A 9 26.33 10.09 -2.84
N GLY A 10 26.27 8.76 -2.82
CA GLY A 10 25.05 7.99 -2.54
C GLY A 10 24.44 8.36 -1.19
N LYS A 11 25.25 8.38 -0.13
CA LYS A 11 24.76 8.73 1.22
C LYS A 11 24.27 10.17 1.31
N ARG A 12 24.93 11.12 0.63
CA ARG A 12 24.46 12.51 0.57
C ARG A 12 23.14 12.64 -0.17
N LYS A 13 22.94 11.90 -1.28
CA LYS A 13 21.65 11.85 -2.00
C LYS A 13 20.54 11.30 -1.10
N GLU A 14 20.77 10.18 -0.43
CA GLU A 14 19.81 9.58 0.51
C GLU A 14 19.40 10.57 1.62
N LEU A 15 20.37 11.23 2.25
CA LEU A 15 20.10 12.24 3.29
C LEU A 15 19.34 13.45 2.75
N ALA A 16 19.61 13.87 1.52
CA ALA A 16 18.88 14.95 0.87
C ALA A 16 17.42 14.55 0.62
N SER A 17 17.16 13.36 0.06
CA SER A 17 15.81 12.84 -0.15
C SER A 17 15.03 12.69 1.16
N LYS A 18 15.66 12.15 2.21
CA LYS A 18 15.07 12.05 3.56
C LYS A 18 14.75 13.40 4.20
N ARG A 19 15.53 14.45 3.91
CA ARG A 19 15.20 15.80 4.37
C ARG A 19 14.06 16.39 3.55
N ALA A 20 14.07 16.16 2.24
CA ALA A 20 13.05 16.64 1.33
C ALA A 20 11.66 16.04 1.63
N SER A 21 11.58 14.81 2.15
CA SER A 21 10.30 14.17 2.50
C SER A 21 9.80 14.48 3.91
N ARG A 22 10.61 15.10 4.79
CA ARG A 22 10.23 15.35 6.19
C ARG A 22 9.15 16.41 6.29
N GLY A 23 8.08 16.08 7.01
CA GLY A 23 6.97 17.01 7.27
C GLY A 23 6.11 17.32 6.05
N ILE A 24 6.23 16.51 4.99
CA ILE A 24 5.36 16.59 3.81
C ILE A 24 4.35 15.46 3.90
N ASP A 25 3.08 15.83 4.08
CA ASP A 25 1.96 14.91 4.05
C ASP A 25 1.33 14.87 2.65
N THR A 26 0.86 13.69 2.25
CA THR A 26 0.08 13.55 1.02
C THR A 26 -1.36 13.97 1.27
N ALA A 27 -1.92 14.75 0.34
CA ALA A 27 -3.33 15.10 0.32
C ALA A 27 -4.12 13.95 -0.33
N LYS A 28 -5.11 13.44 0.40
CA LYS A 28 -6.03 12.40 -0.08
C LYS A 28 -7.35 13.02 -0.52
N LEU A 29 -7.99 12.40 -1.51
CA LEU A 29 -9.33 12.76 -1.95
C LEU A 29 -10.33 12.58 -0.80
N GLN A 30 -11.05 13.64 -0.46
CA GLN A 30 -12.11 13.64 0.55
C GLN A 30 -13.43 13.18 -0.04
N SER A 31 -14.41 12.85 0.82
CA SER A 31 -15.76 12.53 0.35
C SER A 31 -16.42 13.78 -0.26
N GLY A 32 -17.25 13.56 -1.28
CA GLY A 32 -17.91 14.62 -2.03
C GLY A 32 -17.15 15.02 -3.29
N VAL A 33 -17.42 16.24 -3.77
CA VAL A 33 -16.84 16.78 -5.00
C VAL A 33 -15.60 17.59 -4.67
N GLN A 34 -14.50 17.26 -5.35
CA GLN A 34 -13.26 18.05 -5.33
C GLN A 34 -12.78 18.32 -6.76
N TYR A 35 -12.06 19.41 -6.92
CA TYR A 35 -11.41 19.79 -8.16
C TYR A 35 -9.91 19.63 -7.98
N LEU A 36 -9.31 18.84 -8.86
CA LEU A 36 -7.88 18.58 -8.90
C LEU A 36 -7.27 19.31 -10.09
N ARG A 37 -6.35 20.23 -9.82
CA ARG A 37 -5.44 20.77 -10.83
C ARG A 37 -4.12 20.06 -10.73
N ILE A 38 -3.74 19.34 -11.77
CA ILE A 38 -2.44 18.69 -11.86
C ILE A 38 -1.45 19.69 -12.45
N PHE A 39 -0.27 19.77 -11.85
CA PHE A 39 0.81 20.61 -12.34
C PHE A 39 1.76 19.80 -13.22
N PRO A 40 2.27 20.39 -14.31
CA PRO A 40 3.27 19.73 -15.13
C PRO A 40 4.58 19.61 -14.37
N ASN A 41 5.49 18.79 -14.90
CA ASN A 41 6.83 18.70 -14.38
C ASN A 41 7.59 20.01 -14.67
N VAL A 42 8.15 20.62 -13.61
CA VAL A 42 8.80 21.95 -13.68
C VAL A 42 10.14 21.90 -14.42
N GLU A 43 10.86 20.78 -14.35
CA GLU A 43 12.15 20.63 -15.04
C GLU A 43 11.94 20.39 -16.53
N ASN A 44 10.93 19.60 -16.88
CA ASN A 44 10.55 19.33 -18.26
C ASN A 44 9.04 19.10 -18.36
N PRO A 45 8.27 20.07 -18.90
CA PRO A 45 6.81 19.97 -19.02
C PRO A 45 6.32 18.74 -19.80
N ASN A 46 7.14 18.19 -20.70
CA ASN A 46 6.83 17.01 -21.50
C ASN A 46 7.28 15.70 -20.86
N SER A 47 7.81 15.75 -19.64
CA SER A 47 8.20 14.57 -18.88
C SER A 47 7.06 14.06 -18.00
N ILE A 48 7.31 12.93 -17.35
CA ILE A 48 6.37 12.29 -16.43
C ILE A 48 6.07 13.26 -15.27
N PHE A 49 4.79 13.50 -15.01
CA PHE A 49 4.28 14.39 -13.94
C PHE A 49 3.81 13.63 -12.69
N TYR A 50 3.96 12.31 -12.68
CA TYR A 50 3.48 11.40 -11.66
C TYR A 50 4.58 10.46 -11.14
N GLN A 51 4.38 9.90 -9.96
CA GLN A 51 5.26 8.88 -9.39
C GLN A 51 4.41 7.71 -8.85
N PRO A 52 4.65 6.46 -9.28
CA PRO A 52 4.08 5.28 -8.65
C PRO A 52 4.42 5.25 -7.16
N PHE A 53 3.43 4.92 -6.33
CA PHE A 53 3.58 4.96 -4.88
C PHE A 53 2.66 3.96 -4.18
N GLY A 54 3.16 3.31 -3.14
CA GLY A 54 2.35 2.49 -2.25
C GLY A 54 2.92 2.43 -0.86
N MET A 55 2.05 2.26 0.13
CA MET A 55 2.43 2.09 1.53
C MET A 55 1.64 0.95 2.17
N HIS A 56 2.34 0.16 2.96
CA HIS A 56 1.76 -0.75 3.92
C HIS A 56 1.47 0.01 5.21
N PHE A 57 0.23 -0.07 5.69
CA PHE A 57 -0.18 0.47 6.97
C PHE A 57 -0.50 -0.69 7.92
N VAL A 58 0.35 -0.87 8.93
CA VAL A 58 0.16 -1.90 9.94
C VAL A 58 -0.34 -1.24 11.21
N LYS A 59 -1.61 -1.49 11.56
CA LYS A 59 -2.20 -1.03 12.81
C LYS A 59 -1.99 -2.09 13.88
N THR A 60 -1.33 -1.74 14.97
CA THR A 60 -1.12 -2.61 16.13
C THR A 60 -1.60 -1.93 17.40
N LYS A 61 -1.84 -2.72 18.44
CA LYS A 61 -2.04 -2.22 19.81
C LYS A 61 -0.80 -2.57 20.62
N GLU A 62 -0.05 -1.55 21.04
CA GLU A 62 1.13 -1.71 21.88
C GLU A 62 0.86 -1.03 23.22
N ALA A 63 0.87 -1.79 24.32
CA ALA A 63 0.54 -1.30 25.67
C ALA A 63 -0.83 -0.56 25.77
N GLY A 64 -1.84 -1.07 25.07
CA GLY A 64 -3.20 -0.50 25.08
C GLY A 64 -3.37 0.76 24.22
N LYS A 65 -2.33 1.21 23.50
CA LYS A 65 -2.40 2.34 22.57
C LYS A 65 -2.36 1.87 21.12
N ASP A 66 -3.22 2.46 20.29
CA ASP A 66 -3.21 2.23 18.85
C ASP A 66 -1.96 2.86 18.23
N LYS A 67 -1.20 2.05 17.49
CA LYS A 67 0.02 2.44 16.80
C LYS A 67 -0.11 2.04 15.34
N THR A 68 0.10 2.99 14.44
CA THR A 68 0.13 2.73 13.00
C THR A 68 1.55 2.88 12.50
N VAL A 69 2.07 1.82 11.88
CA VAL A 69 3.40 1.81 11.25
C VAL A 69 3.17 1.83 9.75
N ALA A 70 3.67 2.88 9.09
CA ALA A 70 3.63 3.02 7.65
C ALA A 70 5.01 2.73 7.04
N SER A 71 5.08 1.82 6.08
CA SER A 71 6.30 1.51 5.33
C SER A 71 6.02 1.54 3.83
N VAL A 72 6.96 2.07 3.05
CA VAL A 72 6.85 2.09 1.58
C VAL A 72 6.81 0.66 1.04
N CYS A 73 5.89 0.42 0.11
CA CYS A 73 5.82 -0.82 -0.66
C CYS A 73 6.76 -0.72 -1.86
N LYS A 74 7.81 -1.54 -1.89
CA LYS A 74 8.80 -1.52 -2.98
C LYS A 74 8.19 -1.94 -4.32
N THR A 75 7.26 -2.91 -4.29
CA THR A 75 6.59 -3.39 -5.51
C THR A 75 5.73 -2.29 -6.13
N ALA A 76 4.94 -1.58 -5.31
CA ALA A 76 4.07 -0.54 -5.82
C ALA A 76 4.81 0.74 -6.22
N THR A 77 5.93 1.04 -5.55
CA THR A 77 6.66 2.31 -5.75
C THR A 77 7.77 2.19 -6.80
N TYR A 78 8.44 1.04 -6.86
CA TYR A 78 9.64 0.83 -7.67
C TYR A 78 9.54 -0.39 -8.62
N GLY A 79 8.48 -1.19 -8.53
CA GLY A 79 8.38 -2.44 -9.29
C GLY A 79 9.32 -3.56 -8.79
N GLU A 80 9.89 -3.40 -7.59
CA GLU A 80 10.84 -4.35 -7.00
C GLU A 80 10.14 -5.35 -6.05
N PRO A 81 10.75 -6.52 -5.78
CA PRO A 81 10.25 -7.44 -4.75
C PRO A 81 10.09 -6.75 -3.39
N CYS A 82 8.99 -7.03 -2.70
CA CYS A 82 8.68 -6.43 -1.40
C CYS A 82 8.41 -7.51 -0.36
N GLU A 83 9.24 -7.53 0.67
CA GLU A 83 9.21 -8.51 1.75
C GLU A 83 7.89 -8.45 2.54
N LEU A 84 7.30 -7.25 2.66
CA LEU A 84 5.99 -7.08 3.30
C LEU A 84 4.86 -7.64 2.43
N CYS A 85 4.92 -7.47 1.11
CA CYS A 85 3.93 -8.04 0.20
C CYS A 85 3.95 -9.57 0.25
N GLU A 86 5.14 -10.17 0.24
CA GLU A 86 5.32 -11.63 0.34
C GLU A 86 4.69 -12.16 1.63
N ALA A 87 5.02 -11.57 2.77
CA ALA A 87 4.46 -11.97 4.06
C ALA A 87 2.93 -11.79 4.15
N VAL A 88 2.39 -10.71 3.56
CA VAL A 88 0.93 -10.49 3.48
C VAL A 88 0.25 -11.56 2.64
N MET A 89 0.87 -11.98 1.52
CA MET A 89 0.34 -13.03 0.66
C MET A 89 0.41 -14.41 1.32
N GLU A 90 1.49 -14.71 2.04
CA GLU A 90 1.61 -15.93 2.86
C GLU A 90 0.56 -15.95 3.99
N ALA A 91 0.41 -14.85 4.71
CA ALA A 91 -0.60 -14.72 5.76
C ALA A 91 -2.01 -14.96 5.20
N LYS A 92 -2.30 -14.43 4.00
CA LYS A 92 -3.58 -14.65 3.31
C LYS A 92 -3.83 -16.13 3.00
N ALA A 93 -2.77 -16.87 2.62
CA ALA A 93 -2.88 -18.30 2.33
C ALA A 93 -3.13 -19.13 3.59
N ILE A 94 -2.44 -18.80 4.69
CA ILE A 94 -2.56 -19.50 5.99
C ILE A 94 -3.95 -19.27 6.61
N HIS A 95 -4.43 -18.03 6.62
CA HIS A 95 -5.68 -17.66 7.29
C HIS A 95 -6.90 -17.71 6.37
N LYS A 96 -6.81 -18.42 5.25
CA LYS A 96 -7.92 -18.56 4.29
C LYS A 96 -9.16 -19.12 4.98
N GLY A 97 -10.29 -18.45 4.82
CA GLY A 97 -11.57 -18.82 5.44
C GLY A 97 -11.81 -18.20 6.82
N ASN A 98 -10.86 -17.44 7.36
CA ASN A 98 -11.06 -16.64 8.56
C ASN A 98 -11.30 -15.17 8.17
N SER A 99 -12.58 -14.75 8.17
CA SER A 99 -12.99 -13.41 7.73
C SER A 99 -12.28 -12.27 8.48
N SER A 100 -12.14 -12.39 9.80
CA SER A 100 -11.48 -11.36 10.61
C SER A 100 -10.01 -11.19 10.24
N MET A 101 -9.32 -12.29 9.95
CA MET A 101 -7.92 -12.24 9.54
C MET A 101 -7.78 -11.77 8.09
N GLU A 102 -8.67 -12.18 7.20
CA GLU A 102 -8.69 -11.71 5.81
C GLU A 102 -8.91 -10.20 5.72
N ASP A 103 -9.81 -9.65 6.54
CA ASP A 103 -10.04 -8.20 6.63
C ASP A 103 -8.79 -7.46 7.13
N LEU A 104 -8.17 -7.95 8.22
CA LEU A 104 -6.92 -7.40 8.75
C LEU A 104 -5.78 -7.44 7.71
N ILE A 105 -5.59 -8.58 7.04
CA ILE A 105 -4.56 -8.76 6.01
C ILE A 105 -4.83 -7.84 4.82
N SER A 106 -6.10 -7.65 4.45
CA SER A 106 -6.50 -6.72 3.41
C SER A 106 -6.21 -5.25 3.79
N GLU A 107 -6.28 -4.88 5.07
CA GLU A 107 -5.91 -3.52 5.52
C GLU A 107 -4.40 -3.29 5.48
N ILE A 108 -3.60 -4.32 5.77
CA ILE A 108 -2.12 -4.25 5.74
C ILE A 108 -1.60 -4.19 4.29
N ARG A 109 -2.30 -4.82 3.35
CA ARG A 109 -1.91 -4.87 1.95
C ARG A 109 -1.80 -3.47 1.36
N SER A 110 -0.67 -3.18 0.73
CA SER A 110 -0.50 -1.94 -0.02
C SER A 110 -1.37 -1.96 -1.28
N SER A 111 -2.12 -0.88 -1.50
CA SER A 111 -2.75 -0.59 -2.79
C SER A 111 -1.80 0.22 -3.68
N GLN A 112 -1.80 -0.05 -4.99
CA GLN A 112 -1.11 0.81 -5.96
C GLN A 112 -1.76 2.19 -6.01
N ARG A 113 -0.96 3.24 -5.87
CA ARG A 113 -1.40 4.62 -5.96
C ARG A 113 -0.38 5.44 -6.75
N TYR A 114 -0.74 6.66 -7.07
CA TYR A 114 0.10 7.59 -7.80
C TYR A 114 0.12 8.92 -7.09
N ILE A 115 1.30 9.50 -6.96
CA ILE A 115 1.45 10.85 -6.42
C ILE A 115 1.66 11.80 -7.58
N VAL A 116 0.94 12.92 -7.54
CA VAL A 116 1.10 14.04 -8.47
C VAL A 116 1.28 15.34 -7.70
N ASN A 117 1.99 16.30 -8.30
CA ASN A 117 1.96 17.68 -7.80
C ASN A 117 0.66 18.34 -8.28
N GLY A 118 -0.06 18.99 -7.39
CA GLY A 118 -1.28 19.68 -7.76
C GLY A 118 -1.90 20.48 -6.63
N ALA A 119 -3.13 20.94 -6.88
CA ALA A 119 -3.97 21.58 -5.89
C ALA A 119 -5.33 20.89 -5.85
N LEU A 120 -5.80 20.55 -4.65
CA LEU A 120 -7.16 20.10 -4.39
C LEU A 120 -7.98 21.24 -3.80
N THR A 121 -9.12 21.53 -4.42
CA THR A 121 -10.06 22.57 -3.98
C THR A 121 -11.50 22.04 -4.04
N THR A 122 -12.41 22.65 -3.28
CA THR A 122 -13.85 22.34 -3.33
C THR A 122 -14.56 23.02 -4.50
N THR A 123 -13.91 24.00 -5.12
CA THR A 123 -14.39 24.76 -6.27
C THR A 123 -13.36 24.66 -7.39
N PRO A 124 -13.71 24.95 -8.66
CA PRO A 124 -12.75 24.94 -9.77
C PRO A 124 -11.63 25.99 -9.64
N ASN A 125 -11.71 26.92 -8.69
CA ASN A 125 -10.72 27.97 -8.51
C ASN A 125 -9.55 27.51 -7.63
N ILE A 126 -8.40 27.25 -8.26
CA ILE A 126 -7.19 26.75 -7.60
C ILE A 126 -6.50 27.79 -6.69
N ASN A 127 -6.82 29.08 -6.84
CA ASN A 127 -6.17 30.13 -6.04
C ASN A 127 -6.51 30.04 -4.55
N LEU A 128 -7.60 29.34 -4.22
CA LEU A 128 -8.00 29.03 -2.85
C LEU A 128 -7.02 28.09 -2.14
N ALA A 129 -6.19 27.34 -2.89
CA ALA A 129 -5.12 26.56 -2.30
C ALA A 129 -3.97 27.48 -1.84
N GLU A 130 -3.46 27.22 -0.64
CA GLU A 130 -2.34 28.00 -0.09
C GLU A 130 -1.01 27.65 -0.76
N LYS A 131 -0.77 26.35 -0.98
CA LYS A 131 0.48 25.78 -1.50
C LYS A 131 0.22 24.59 -2.43
N THR A 132 1.23 24.22 -3.21
CA THR A 132 1.24 22.94 -3.92
C THR A 132 1.12 21.79 -2.92
N GLN A 133 0.31 20.80 -3.28
CA GLN A 133 0.07 19.59 -2.51
C GLN A 133 0.58 18.38 -3.28
N LEU A 134 1.10 17.40 -2.55
CA LEU A 134 1.33 16.06 -3.09
C LEU A 134 0.01 15.29 -3.01
N VAL A 135 -0.68 15.17 -4.14
CA VAL A 135 -1.99 14.53 -4.18
C VAL A 135 -1.83 13.04 -4.46
N GLU A 136 -2.39 12.20 -3.59
CA GLU A 136 -2.35 10.74 -3.69
C GLU A 136 -3.62 10.22 -4.36
N LEU A 137 -3.49 9.78 -5.61
CA LEU A 137 -4.57 9.27 -6.44
C LEU A 137 -4.65 7.73 -6.35
N PRO A 138 -5.84 7.15 -6.11
CA PRO A 138 -6.08 5.74 -6.36
C PRO A 138 -5.80 5.39 -7.83
N GLN A 139 -5.36 4.16 -8.10
CA GLN A 139 -5.07 3.68 -9.45
C GLN A 139 -6.21 3.95 -10.45
N THR A 140 -7.45 3.62 -10.09
CA THR A 140 -8.62 3.82 -10.98
C THR A 140 -8.85 5.28 -11.35
N VAL A 141 -8.74 6.18 -10.37
CA VAL A 141 -8.85 7.64 -10.61
C VAL A 141 -7.73 8.13 -11.52
N PHE A 142 -6.52 7.63 -11.29
CA PHE A 142 -5.36 8.02 -12.09
C PHE A 142 -5.49 7.54 -13.54
N GLU A 143 -5.96 6.32 -13.76
CA GLU A 143 -6.26 5.78 -15.10
C GLU A 143 -7.31 6.62 -15.82
N ASP A 144 -8.41 6.99 -15.16
CA ASP A 144 -9.46 7.85 -15.74
C ASP A 144 -8.94 9.26 -16.08
N VAL A 145 -8.06 9.81 -15.24
CA VAL A 145 -7.38 11.08 -15.52
C VAL A 145 -6.47 10.96 -16.74
N LEU A 146 -5.63 9.92 -16.82
CA LEU A 146 -4.75 9.71 -17.97
C LEU A 146 -5.54 9.55 -19.26
N LYS A 147 -6.62 8.76 -19.23
CA LYS A 147 -7.53 8.59 -20.36
C LYS A 147 -8.13 9.94 -20.80
N SER A 148 -8.61 10.74 -19.84
CA SER A 148 -9.14 12.07 -20.14
C SER A 148 -8.09 13.01 -20.76
N ILE A 149 -6.84 12.91 -20.31
CA ILE A 149 -5.72 13.68 -20.86
C ILE A 149 -5.42 13.25 -22.29
N GLU A 150 -5.33 11.94 -22.53
CA GLU A 150 -5.06 11.36 -23.84
C GLU A 150 -6.13 11.73 -24.87
N GLU A 151 -7.42 11.60 -24.50
CA GLU A 151 -8.55 12.01 -25.34
C GLU A 151 -8.48 13.51 -25.68
N ASP A 152 -8.29 14.37 -24.67
CA ASP A 152 -8.29 15.82 -24.88
C ASP A 152 -7.08 16.34 -25.69
N MET A 153 -5.92 15.70 -25.55
CA MET A 153 -4.74 16.03 -26.33
C MET A 153 -4.83 15.50 -27.77
N SER A 154 -5.43 14.33 -27.97
CA SER A 154 -5.55 13.70 -29.29
C SER A 154 -6.62 14.37 -30.16
N ASP A 155 -7.72 14.81 -29.54
CA ASP A 155 -8.81 15.52 -30.22
C ASP A 155 -8.57 17.04 -30.33
N GLU A 156 -7.38 17.52 -29.93
CA GLU A 156 -6.99 18.94 -29.88
C GLU A 156 -7.98 19.83 -29.11
N ILE A 157 -8.69 19.25 -28.13
CA ILE A 157 -9.70 19.93 -27.31
C ILE A 157 -9.02 20.82 -26.26
N GLY A 158 -7.85 20.42 -25.76
CA GLY A 158 -7.03 21.25 -24.88
C GLY A 158 -5.84 20.52 -24.27
N GLU A 159 -4.98 21.30 -23.61
CA GLU A 159 -3.77 20.81 -22.94
C GLU A 159 -3.99 20.82 -21.42
N PRO A 160 -4.46 19.72 -20.80
CA PRO A 160 -4.83 19.69 -19.39
C PRO A 160 -3.68 20.00 -18.45
N LEU A 161 -2.44 19.72 -18.82
CA LEU A 161 -1.26 19.96 -17.97
C LEU A 161 -0.58 21.30 -18.23
N ASP A 162 -1.03 22.07 -19.23
CA ASP A 162 -0.41 23.35 -19.56
C ASP A 162 -0.51 24.34 -18.40
N ILE A 163 0.55 25.11 -18.18
CA ILE A 163 0.66 26.05 -17.05
C ILE A 163 -0.36 27.17 -17.18
N GLU A 164 -0.62 27.67 -18.39
CA GLU A 164 -1.44 28.86 -18.62
C GLU A 164 -2.90 28.53 -18.90
N LYS A 165 -3.15 27.50 -19.72
CA LYS A 165 -4.43 27.17 -20.33
C LYS A 165 -5.00 25.84 -19.88
N GLY A 166 -4.28 25.08 -19.07
CA GLY A 166 -4.79 23.82 -18.54
C GLY A 166 -5.98 24.01 -17.60
N TYR A 167 -6.63 22.90 -17.28
CA TYR A 167 -7.85 22.89 -16.48
C TYR A 167 -7.82 21.85 -15.36
N CYS A 168 -8.81 21.94 -14.47
CA CYS A 168 -8.99 21.02 -13.36
C CYS A 168 -9.84 19.80 -13.77
N PHE A 169 -9.64 18.69 -13.06
CA PHE A 169 -10.52 17.53 -13.09
C PHE A 169 -11.47 17.59 -11.89
N LYS A 170 -12.77 17.51 -12.15
CA LYS A 170 -13.78 17.32 -11.12
C LYS A 170 -13.80 15.84 -10.76
N ILE A 171 -13.47 15.54 -9.52
CA ILE A 171 -13.44 14.21 -8.94
C ILE A 171 -14.54 14.13 -7.88
N GLU A 172 -15.51 13.27 -8.09
CA GLU A 172 -16.56 12.98 -7.13
C GLU A 172 -16.26 11.65 -6.45
N ARG A 173 -16.16 11.66 -5.12
CA ARG A 173 -15.97 10.47 -4.29
C ARG A 173 -17.23 10.21 -3.47
N THR A 174 -17.88 9.08 -3.76
CA THR A 174 -19.06 8.62 -3.02
C THR A 174 -18.77 7.30 -2.28
N GLY A 175 -19.44 7.07 -1.16
CA GLY A 175 -19.27 5.85 -0.35
C GLY A 175 -18.09 5.90 0.63
N ALA A 176 -17.94 4.82 1.40
CA ALA A 176 -16.90 4.66 2.40
C ALA A 176 -16.33 3.24 2.37
N GLY A 177 -15.07 3.07 2.78
CA GLY A 177 -14.41 1.77 2.81
C GLY A 177 -14.37 1.10 1.43
N ARG A 178 -14.86 -0.15 1.35
CA ARG A 178 -14.85 -0.98 0.14
C ARG A 178 -15.84 -0.51 -0.93
N ASP A 179 -16.89 0.21 -0.55
CA ASP A 179 -17.92 0.73 -1.47
C ASP A 179 -17.58 2.13 -2.01
N THR A 180 -16.31 2.55 -1.92
CA THR A 180 -15.87 3.85 -2.44
C THR A 180 -15.87 3.83 -3.97
N LYS A 181 -16.64 4.73 -4.58
CA LYS A 181 -16.67 4.96 -6.03
C LYS A 181 -16.14 6.34 -6.35
N TYR A 182 -15.49 6.42 -7.50
CA TYR A 182 -14.97 7.67 -8.03
C TYR A 182 -15.59 7.95 -9.39
N THR A 183 -15.83 9.22 -9.68
CA THR A 183 -16.17 9.69 -11.01
C THR A 183 -15.28 10.87 -11.34
N VAL A 184 -14.54 10.77 -12.44
CA VAL A 184 -13.62 11.80 -12.92
C VAL A 184 -14.22 12.46 -14.15
N SER A 185 -14.23 13.79 -14.19
CA SER A 185 -14.68 14.55 -15.35
C SER A 185 -13.82 15.80 -15.58
N PRO A 186 -13.33 16.05 -16.80
CA PRO A 186 -12.54 17.24 -17.09
C PRO A 186 -13.40 18.52 -17.07
N SER A 187 -12.99 19.53 -16.29
CA SER A 187 -13.69 20.81 -16.18
C SER A 187 -13.14 21.82 -17.20
N ARG A 188 -13.42 21.59 -18.48
CA ARG A 188 -12.82 22.34 -19.61
C ARG A 188 -13.25 23.81 -19.73
N LYS A 189 -14.36 24.21 -19.11
CA LYS A 189 -14.88 25.59 -19.16
C LYS A 189 -14.57 26.35 -17.89
N GLU A 190 -15.04 25.84 -16.76
CA GLU A 190 -14.96 26.51 -15.45
C GLU A 190 -13.62 26.27 -14.74
N GLY A 191 -12.98 25.14 -14.99
CA GLY A 191 -11.72 24.75 -14.36
C GLY A 191 -10.47 25.28 -15.05
N LYS A 192 -10.59 26.02 -16.16
CA LYS A 192 -9.45 26.63 -16.85
C LYS A 192 -8.84 27.71 -15.97
N THR A 193 -7.59 27.51 -15.56
CA THR A 193 -6.87 28.49 -14.74
C THR A 193 -5.37 28.30 -14.90
N THR A 194 -4.69 29.43 -15.08
CA THR A 194 -3.24 29.56 -15.03
C THR A 194 -2.71 29.18 -13.65
N VAL A 195 -1.70 28.32 -13.58
CA VAL A 195 -1.04 27.94 -12.33
C VAL A 195 -0.25 29.13 -11.77
N PRO A 196 -0.61 29.67 -10.60
CA PRO A 196 0.15 30.76 -9.98
C PRO A 196 1.62 30.40 -9.75
N ALA A 197 2.52 31.37 -9.94
CA ALA A 197 3.95 31.20 -9.71
C ALA A 197 4.30 30.69 -8.29
N LYS A 198 3.48 31.04 -7.28
CA LYS A 198 3.60 30.51 -5.91
C LYS A 198 3.60 28.99 -5.87
N PHE A 199 2.77 28.34 -6.69
CA PHE A 199 2.67 26.89 -6.72
C PHE A 199 3.87 26.26 -7.42
N ILE A 200 4.31 26.84 -8.55
CA ILE A 200 5.49 26.38 -9.29
C ILE A 200 6.74 26.36 -8.39
N SER A 201 6.93 27.40 -7.58
CA SER A 201 8.05 27.48 -6.64
C SER A 201 8.01 26.44 -5.49
N SER A 202 6.83 25.88 -5.23
CA SER A 202 6.60 24.88 -4.17
C SER A 202 6.38 23.46 -4.71
N VAL A 203 6.67 23.22 -5.99
CA VAL A 203 6.57 21.88 -6.58
C VAL A 203 7.60 20.95 -5.96
N HIS A 204 7.16 19.75 -5.59
CA HIS A 204 8.01 18.74 -4.98
C HIS A 204 8.61 17.82 -6.04
N ASN A 205 9.87 17.43 -5.86
CA ASN A 205 10.43 16.33 -6.63
C ASN A 205 9.84 15.01 -6.12
N LEU A 206 8.99 14.38 -6.95
CA LEU A 206 8.20 13.20 -6.58
C LEU A 206 9.07 11.97 -6.28
N GLU A 207 10.13 11.77 -7.06
CA GLU A 207 11.07 10.66 -6.88
C GLU A 207 11.82 10.81 -5.55
N ASN A 208 12.31 12.00 -5.25
CA ASN A 208 12.97 12.31 -3.97
C ASN A 208 12.04 12.13 -2.78
N PHE A 209 10.75 12.46 -2.92
CA PHE A 209 9.76 12.22 -1.89
C PHE A 209 9.58 10.72 -1.63
N ALA A 210 9.35 9.91 -2.67
CA ALA A 210 9.22 8.46 -2.56
C ALA A 210 10.47 7.82 -1.92
N ASN A 211 11.65 8.19 -2.41
CA ASN A 211 12.94 7.73 -1.88
C ASN A 211 13.18 8.16 -0.44
N GLY A 212 12.73 9.36 -0.06
CA GLY A 212 12.85 9.87 1.30
C GLY A 212 11.96 9.14 2.32
N LEU A 213 10.91 8.45 1.86
CA LEU A 213 10.03 7.63 2.71
C LEU A 213 10.52 6.19 2.86
N ASN A 214 11.45 5.74 2.01
CA ASN A 214 12.07 4.42 2.11
C ASN A 214 13.01 4.36 3.33
N ASP A 215 12.53 3.78 4.42
CA ASP A 215 13.25 3.69 5.69
C ASP A 215 13.30 2.23 6.17
N ALA A 216 14.52 1.68 6.24
CA ALA A 216 14.77 0.32 6.69
C ALA A 216 14.27 0.05 8.12
N ASN A 217 14.27 1.05 9.01
CA ASN A 217 13.73 0.89 10.36
C ASN A 217 12.21 0.76 10.33
N LYS A 218 11.53 1.55 9.49
CA LYS A 218 10.06 1.44 9.34
C LYS A 218 9.67 0.10 8.72
N LEU A 219 10.46 -0.39 7.76
CA LEU A 219 10.32 -1.73 7.20
C LEU A 219 10.47 -2.82 8.28
N ALA A 220 11.50 -2.72 9.13
CA ALA A 220 11.74 -3.63 10.24
C ALA A 220 10.61 -3.65 11.27
N ILE A 221 10.12 -2.48 11.65
CA ILE A 221 9.02 -2.36 12.60
C ILE A 221 7.72 -2.89 11.98
N ALA A 222 7.44 -2.58 10.71
CA ALA A 222 6.28 -3.10 10.00
C ALA A 222 6.32 -4.62 9.87
N GLY A 223 7.47 -5.21 9.52
CA GLY A 223 7.63 -6.66 9.42
C GLY A 223 7.39 -7.37 10.76
N LYS A 224 7.94 -6.83 11.86
CA LYS A 224 7.66 -7.36 13.22
C LYS A 224 6.19 -7.26 13.58
N ALA A 225 5.55 -6.13 13.25
CA ALA A 225 4.12 -5.92 13.49
C ALA A 225 3.24 -6.90 12.71
N ILE A 226 3.56 -7.16 11.43
CA ILE A 226 2.87 -8.17 10.62
C ILE A 226 3.03 -9.55 11.27
N GLY A 227 4.25 -9.95 11.64
CA GLY A 227 4.47 -11.26 12.26
C GLY A 227 3.75 -11.43 13.60
N ALA A 228 3.64 -10.37 14.41
CA ALA A 228 2.87 -10.41 15.64
C ALA A 228 1.35 -10.55 15.39
N LEU A 229 0.83 -9.96 14.31
CA LEU A 229 -0.60 -10.01 13.98
C LEU A 229 -1.00 -11.30 13.26
N THR A 230 -0.17 -11.79 12.34
CA THR A 230 -0.52 -12.89 11.43
C THR A 230 0.19 -14.20 11.73
N GLY A 231 1.22 -14.19 12.57
CA GLY A 231 2.08 -15.35 12.83
C GLY A 231 3.10 -15.63 11.72
N VAL A 232 3.17 -14.80 10.66
CA VAL A 232 4.09 -14.97 9.53
C VAL A 232 5.38 -14.19 9.77
N SER A 233 6.52 -14.87 9.76
CA SER A 233 7.82 -14.20 9.89
C SER A 233 8.19 -13.44 8.61
N VAL A 234 8.49 -12.15 8.74
CA VAL A 234 9.01 -11.36 7.61
C VAL A 234 10.53 -11.44 7.58
N ALA A 235 11.08 -12.11 6.57
CA ALA A 235 12.52 -12.15 6.32
C ALA A 235 12.96 -10.84 5.65
N ILE A 236 13.45 -9.89 6.45
CA ILE A 236 13.94 -8.62 5.90
C ILE A 236 15.38 -8.83 5.45
N SER A 237 15.57 -8.95 4.14
CA SER A 237 16.89 -9.03 3.53
C SER A 237 17.66 -7.74 3.82
N SER A 238 18.49 -7.81 4.86
CA SER A 238 19.45 -6.77 5.15
C SER A 238 20.61 -6.97 4.19
N THR A 239 20.65 -6.26 3.07
CA THR A 239 21.86 -6.17 2.22
C THR A 239 22.96 -5.30 2.87
N MET A 240 23.07 -5.36 4.20
CA MET A 240 24.37 -5.27 4.84
C MET A 240 25.08 -6.59 4.54
N ALA A 241 25.65 -6.67 3.34
CA ALA A 241 26.65 -7.67 3.05
C ALA A 241 27.78 -7.47 4.06
N LEU A 242 27.73 -8.25 5.15
CA LEU A 242 28.94 -8.59 5.88
C LEU A 242 29.93 -9.08 4.82
N PRO A 243 31.14 -8.50 4.73
CA PRO A 243 32.10 -8.95 3.76
C PRO A 243 32.28 -10.44 3.98
N ALA A 244 31.95 -11.24 2.96
CA ALA A 244 32.28 -12.65 2.92
C ALA A 244 33.80 -12.76 2.88
N THR A 245 34.43 -12.74 4.05
CA THR A 245 35.79 -13.22 4.21
C THR A 245 35.72 -14.72 4.06
N GLY A 246 35.96 -15.18 2.83
CA GLY A 246 36.25 -16.58 2.58
C GLY A 246 37.42 -17.05 3.43
N ALA A 247 37.35 -18.33 3.80
CA ALA A 247 38.38 -19.16 4.41
C ALA A 247 38.71 -18.86 5.89
N THR A 248 38.05 -19.56 6.80
CA THR A 248 38.61 -20.79 7.40
C THR A 248 37.59 -21.41 8.34
N ASP A 249 37.41 -22.73 8.21
CA ASP A 249 36.62 -23.57 9.10
C ASP A 249 37.01 -23.31 10.57
N THR A 250 36.15 -22.58 11.26
CA THR A 250 36.05 -22.64 12.72
C THR A 250 34.61 -22.97 13.05
N ALA A 251 34.36 -24.27 13.15
CA ALA A 251 33.13 -24.81 13.68
C ALA A 251 32.85 -24.17 15.07
N LEU A 252 31.62 -23.71 15.27
CA LEU A 252 31.08 -23.51 16.61
C LEU A 252 31.24 -24.84 17.40
N PRO A 253 31.77 -24.82 18.63
CA PRO A 253 31.88 -26.04 19.41
C PRO A 253 30.47 -26.44 19.86
N GLY A 254 29.93 -27.54 19.32
CA GLY A 254 28.64 -28.05 19.80
C GLY A 254 27.87 -29.00 18.89
N PHE A 255 28.23 -29.17 17.61
CA PHE A 255 27.59 -30.15 16.74
C PHE A 255 28.63 -31.08 16.12
N SER A 256 28.67 -32.32 16.61
CA SER A 256 29.51 -33.38 16.09
C SER A 256 29.08 -33.72 14.66
N SER A 257 30.00 -33.50 13.74
CA SER A 257 29.96 -33.93 12.35
C SER A 257 30.09 -35.45 12.23
N SER A 258 29.17 -36.09 11.50
CA SER A 258 29.45 -37.35 10.81
C SER A 258 29.38 -37.08 9.31
N ALA A 259 30.55 -36.91 8.68
CA ALA A 259 30.71 -37.15 7.26
C ALA A 259 30.61 -38.67 7.04
N THR A 260 30.09 -39.21 5.95
CA THR A 260 30.73 -39.21 4.62
C THR A 260 29.69 -39.70 3.60
N SER A 261 29.57 -39.02 2.45
CA SER A 261 29.89 -39.50 1.09
C SER A 261 28.70 -39.70 0.15
N ASN A 262 28.62 -38.79 -0.83
CA ASN A 262 28.26 -38.97 -2.24
C ASN A 262 27.60 -40.30 -2.67
N VAL A 263 26.29 -40.28 -2.92
CA VAL A 263 25.66 -40.95 -4.08
C VAL A 263 24.40 -40.19 -4.50
N THR A 264 24.56 -39.09 -5.23
CA THR A 264 23.48 -38.57 -6.10
C THR A 264 23.69 -39.14 -7.49
N LYS A 265 23.12 -40.32 -7.78
CA LYS A 265 22.68 -40.69 -9.14
C LYS A 265 21.84 -41.96 -9.29
N GLU A 266 21.51 -42.70 -8.23
CA GLU A 266 20.76 -43.97 -8.37
C GLU A 266 19.44 -44.03 -7.57
N ALA A 267 18.83 -42.88 -7.27
CA ALA A 267 17.49 -42.83 -6.64
C ALA A 267 16.39 -42.26 -7.57
N ALA A 268 16.71 -42.03 -8.85
CA ALA A 268 15.77 -41.49 -9.84
C ALA A 268 15.26 -42.54 -10.85
N GLN A 269 15.58 -43.83 -10.67
CA GLN A 269 15.13 -44.93 -11.55
C GLN A 269 14.31 -46.02 -10.85
N GLU A 270 14.01 -45.89 -9.56
CA GLU A 270 13.20 -46.86 -8.81
C GLU A 270 11.78 -46.38 -8.46
N ALA A 271 11.37 -45.22 -9.01
CA ALA A 271 10.02 -44.66 -8.83
C ALA A 271 9.08 -44.84 -10.05
N VAL A 272 9.43 -45.70 -11.02
CA VAL A 272 8.64 -45.94 -12.25
C VAL A 272 8.10 -47.37 -12.35
N ALA A 273 8.21 -48.19 -11.31
CA ALA A 273 7.77 -49.58 -11.31
C ALA A 273 6.87 -49.92 -10.11
N ALA A 274 5.71 -49.28 -10.02
CA ALA A 274 4.60 -49.76 -9.20
C ALA A 274 3.27 -49.35 -9.84
N GLU A 275 2.80 -50.17 -10.79
CA GLU A 275 1.45 -50.12 -11.33
C GLU A 275 0.43 -50.48 -10.23
N PHE A 276 -0.54 -49.60 -9.97
CA PHE A 276 -1.73 -49.93 -9.19
C PHE A 276 -2.89 -50.25 -10.15
N LYS A 277 -3.22 -51.55 -10.25
CA LYS A 277 -4.43 -52.07 -10.89
C LYS A 277 -5.57 -52.16 -9.87
N GLY A 278 -6.78 -51.76 -10.27
CA GLY A 278 -8.01 -52.28 -9.65
C GLY A 278 -9.14 -51.26 -9.52
N ALA A 279 -10.17 -51.45 -10.35
CA ALA A 279 -11.38 -50.65 -10.40
C ALA A 279 -12.51 -51.17 -9.48
N SER A 280 -13.44 -50.27 -9.17
CA SER A 280 -14.88 -50.47 -8.90
C SER A 280 -15.31 -51.25 -7.66
N SER A 281 -16.09 -50.60 -6.77
CA SER A 281 -17.57 -50.67 -6.81
C SER A 281 -18.27 -50.21 -5.51
N VAL A 282 -19.52 -49.75 -5.69
CA VAL A 282 -20.66 -49.70 -4.75
C VAL A 282 -20.88 -48.44 -3.89
N SER A 283 -21.93 -47.72 -4.29
CA SER A 283 -22.76 -46.80 -3.50
C SER A 283 -23.49 -47.50 -2.35
N THR A 284 -23.68 -46.83 -1.21
CA THR A 284 -24.95 -46.87 -0.46
C THR A 284 -25.04 -45.73 0.56
N VAL A 285 -26.28 -45.30 0.75
CA VAL A 285 -26.80 -44.12 1.45
C VAL A 285 -27.16 -44.50 2.89
N THR A 286 -26.86 -43.65 3.86
CA THR A 286 -27.57 -43.40 5.16
C THR A 286 -26.59 -42.64 6.07
N GLU A 287 -26.92 -41.72 6.97
CA GLU A 287 -28.13 -41.01 7.36
C GLU A 287 -27.65 -39.84 8.25
N THR A 288 -28.35 -38.71 8.17
CA THR A 288 -28.22 -37.57 9.10
C THR A 288 -28.79 -37.93 10.47
N PRO A 289 -28.27 -37.38 11.58
CA PRO A 289 -29.17 -36.89 12.61
C PRO A 289 -29.06 -35.39 12.86
N ALA A 290 -30.26 -34.82 12.88
CA ALA A 290 -30.72 -33.49 13.17
C ALA A 290 -29.93 -32.64 14.19
N ALA A 291 -29.88 -31.36 13.82
CA ALA A 291 -29.76 -30.21 14.70
C ALA A 291 -30.83 -30.22 15.81
N GLN A 292 -30.43 -29.83 17.02
CA GLN A 292 -31.34 -29.28 18.02
C GLN A 292 -31.28 -27.76 17.97
N VAL A 293 -32.42 -27.17 17.64
CA VAL A 293 -32.73 -25.75 17.76
C VAL A 293 -33.22 -25.52 19.19
N ALA A 294 -32.63 -24.54 19.88
CA ALA A 294 -33.18 -23.93 21.08
C ALA A 294 -33.57 -22.47 20.78
N PRO A 295 -34.65 -21.97 21.39
CA PRO A 295 -35.54 -20.95 20.81
C PRO A 295 -35.02 -19.52 20.94
N ALA A 296 -35.49 -18.67 20.03
CA ALA A 296 -35.40 -17.23 20.12
C ALA A 296 -36.27 -16.72 21.30
N SER A 297 -35.64 -16.10 22.29
CA SER A 297 -36.31 -15.20 23.22
C SER A 297 -36.29 -13.78 22.62
N SER A 298 -37.43 -13.35 22.13
CA SER A 298 -37.74 -11.96 21.84
C SER A 298 -38.01 -11.22 23.16
N GLU A 299 -37.05 -10.47 23.66
CA GLU A 299 -37.33 -9.35 24.57
C GLU A 299 -36.62 -8.11 24.04
N ALA A 300 -37.43 -7.23 23.47
CA ALA A 300 -37.05 -5.87 23.16
C ALA A 300 -36.68 -5.18 24.48
N LEU A 301 -35.42 -4.81 24.63
CA LEU A 301 -35.01 -3.85 25.65
C LEU A 301 -35.58 -2.49 25.24
N GLY A 302 -36.73 -2.18 25.83
CA GLY A 302 -37.40 -0.89 25.72
C GLY A 302 -36.51 0.24 26.25
N GLY A 303 -36.72 1.43 25.71
CA GLY A 303 -35.91 2.63 25.99
C GLY A 303 -35.97 3.20 27.40
N ASP A 304 -36.49 2.45 28.39
CA ASP A 304 -36.70 2.94 29.75
C ASP A 304 -35.51 2.61 30.71
N GLU A 305 -34.67 1.61 30.43
CA GLU A 305 -33.47 1.33 31.26
C GLU A 305 -32.30 2.29 30.99
N LEU A 306 -32.23 2.88 29.78
CA LEU A 306 -31.20 3.88 29.45
C LEU A 306 -31.50 5.24 30.11
N ALA A 307 -32.79 5.55 30.31
CA ALA A 307 -33.22 6.79 30.95
C ALA A 307 -32.93 6.77 32.46
N ASP A 308 -33.13 5.63 33.14
CA ASP A 308 -32.81 5.49 34.57
C ASP A 308 -31.30 5.51 34.84
N MET A 309 -30.47 5.01 33.91
CA MET A 309 -29.00 5.12 34.03
C MET A 309 -28.46 6.54 33.81
N MET A 310 -29.15 7.39 33.01
CA MET A 310 -28.74 8.78 32.82
C MET A 310 -29.16 9.69 34.00
N ALA A 311 -30.29 9.40 34.65
CA ALA A 311 -30.73 10.15 35.83
C ALA A 311 -29.81 9.96 37.05
N GLN A 312 -29.09 8.84 37.15
CA GLN A 312 -28.11 8.60 38.22
C GLN A 312 -26.75 9.30 38.01
N LEU A 313 -26.49 9.84 36.82
CA LEU A 313 -25.21 10.46 36.46
C LEU A 313 -25.22 12.00 36.48
N GLU A 314 -26.40 12.62 36.53
CA GLU A 314 -26.55 14.08 36.72
C GLU A 314 -26.74 14.51 38.19
N GLY A 315 -26.66 13.56 39.13
CA GLY A 315 -26.86 13.78 40.56
C GLY A 315 -25.59 13.78 41.42
N LEU A 316 -24.42 14.13 40.87
CA LEU A 316 -23.14 14.22 41.60
C LEU A 316 -22.35 15.49 41.25
#